data_AF-A0A3D0S7P1-F1
#
_entry.id   AF-A0A3D0S7P1-F1
#
_cell.length_a   1.000
_cell.length_b   1.000
_cell.length_c   1.000
_cell.angle_alpha   90.00
_cell.angle_beta   90.00
_cell.angle_gamma   90.00
#
_symmetry.space_group_name_H-M   'P 1'
#
loop_
_entity.id
_entity.type
_entity.pdbx_description
1 polymer ?
#
loop_
_entity_poly.entity_id
_entity_poly.type
_entity_poly.pdbx_seq_one_letter_code
_entity_poly.pdbx_strand_id
1 'polypeptide(L)'
;MKDTRFSTVFDSTADLLSGVDIDDVGDIETLLMFLFARPMGVDEVWDEDGAASSLDVRVHGNDESIGFVCDFPMSVMELARSCADTVTELSPFTRDRFAQEESPDVSTMSDAELISALQQALGQVRVFNMMDADD
;
A
#
# COMPACT_ATOMS: atom_id res chain seq x y z
N MET A 1 -20.15 3.37 9.62
CA MET A 1 -19.93 4.44 8.62
C MET A 1 -18.76 3.97 7.77
N LYS A 2 -18.90 3.89 6.45
CA LYS A 2 -17.82 3.43 5.55
C LYS A 2 -16.77 4.55 5.53
N ASP A 3 -15.52 4.24 5.84
CA ASP A 3 -14.45 5.24 5.81
C ASP A 3 -14.13 5.55 4.35
N THR A 4 -14.54 6.75 3.92
CA THR A 4 -14.49 7.15 2.51
C THR A 4 -13.09 7.49 2.05
N ARG A 5 -12.15 7.72 2.98
CA ARG A 5 -10.78 8.17 2.66
C ARG A 5 -10.05 7.20 1.72
N PHE A 6 -10.28 5.89 1.87
CA PHE A 6 -9.66 4.87 1.01
C PHE A 6 -10.25 4.80 -0.41
N SER A 7 -11.50 5.25 -0.58
CA SER A 7 -12.19 5.30 -1.88
C SER A 7 -12.14 6.68 -2.53
N THR A 8 -11.62 7.69 -1.81
CA THR A 8 -11.41 9.02 -2.38
C THR A 8 -10.28 8.93 -3.41
N VAL A 9 -10.50 9.55 -4.56
CA VAL A 9 -9.49 9.72 -5.60
C VAL A 9 -8.70 10.97 -5.29
N PHE A 10 -7.38 10.86 -5.27
CA PHE A 10 -6.44 11.93 -5.01
C PHE A 10 -5.67 12.28 -6.29
N ASP A 11 -5.34 13.55 -6.46
CA ASP A 11 -4.66 14.05 -7.67
C ASP A 11 -3.13 14.09 -7.52
N SER A 12 -2.61 13.86 -6.32
CA SER A 12 -1.17 13.89 -6.02
C SER A 12 -0.82 13.07 -4.78
N THR A 13 0.46 12.77 -4.60
CA THR A 13 0.96 12.11 -3.38
C THR A 13 0.61 12.92 -2.14
N ALA A 14 0.83 14.23 -2.16
CA ALA A 14 0.54 15.10 -1.02
C ALA A 14 -0.94 15.09 -0.60
N ASP A 15 -1.85 15.07 -1.57
CA ASP A 15 -3.30 14.98 -1.31
C ASP A 15 -3.67 13.61 -0.72
N LEU A 16 -3.05 12.54 -1.22
CA LEU A 16 -3.26 11.18 -0.70
C LEU A 16 -2.77 11.07 0.75
N LEU A 17 -1.54 11.50 1.05
CA LEU A 17 -0.97 11.43 2.40
C LEU A 17 -1.85 12.17 3.41
N SER A 18 -2.22 13.41 3.09
CA SER A 18 -3.12 14.23 3.89
C SER A 18 -4.53 13.62 4.03
N GLY A 19 -5.06 13.07 2.94
CA GLY A 19 -6.40 12.50 2.90
C GLY A 19 -6.56 11.21 3.71
N VAL A 20 -5.49 10.43 3.84
CA VAL A 20 -5.48 9.13 4.53
C VAL A 20 -4.94 9.25 5.96
N ASP A 21 -4.36 10.41 6.31
CA ASP A 21 -3.76 10.69 7.63
C ASP A 21 -2.53 9.79 7.88
N ILE A 22 -1.57 9.90 6.94
CA ILE A 22 -0.23 9.28 6.95
C ILE A 22 0.81 10.36 6.62
N ASP A 23 2.03 10.22 7.15
CA ASP A 23 3.01 11.30 7.22
C ASP A 23 3.92 11.34 5.98
N ASP A 24 4.28 10.18 5.43
CA ASP A 24 5.13 10.08 4.24
C ASP A 24 4.85 8.82 3.39
N VAL A 25 5.61 8.66 2.31
CA VAL A 25 5.48 7.55 1.37
C VAL A 25 5.92 6.22 1.97
N GLY A 26 6.82 6.24 2.95
CA GLY A 26 7.20 5.06 3.74
C GLY A 26 6.03 4.50 4.55
N ASP A 27 5.08 5.34 4.96
CA ASP A 27 3.84 4.86 5.57
C ASP A 27 2.93 4.12 4.57
N ILE A 28 2.94 4.53 3.29
CA ILE A 28 2.23 3.82 2.22
C ILE A 28 2.88 2.45 2.01
N GLU A 29 4.22 2.40 1.96
CA GLU A 29 4.96 1.15 1.89
C GLU A 29 4.58 0.22 3.05
N THR A 30 4.62 0.73 4.28
CA THR A 30 4.30 -0.03 5.49
C THR A 30 2.83 -0.48 5.51
N LEU A 31 1.91 0.36 5.06
CA LEU A 31 0.49 0.02 4.89
C LEU A 31 0.32 -1.18 3.96
N LEU A 32 0.97 -1.15 2.79
CA LEU A 32 0.92 -2.23 1.81
C LEU A 32 1.61 -3.49 2.33
N MET A 33 2.72 -3.36 3.07
CA MET A 33 3.39 -4.48 3.72
C MET A 33 2.47 -5.22 4.69
N PHE A 34 1.73 -4.48 5.52
CA PHE A 34 0.75 -5.08 6.44
C PHE A 34 -0.45 -5.68 5.70
N LEU A 35 -0.92 -5.03 4.63
CA LEU A 35 -2.05 -5.54 3.83
C LEU A 35 -1.71 -6.85 3.11
N PHE A 36 -0.52 -6.96 2.54
CA PHE A 36 -0.10 -8.10 1.72
C PHE A 36 0.79 -9.12 2.44
N ALA A 37 1.14 -8.86 3.70
CA ALA A 37 2.00 -9.71 4.51
C ALA A 37 3.35 -10.04 3.83
N ARG A 38 3.91 -9.08 3.09
CA ARG A 38 5.17 -9.24 2.35
C ARG A 38 5.90 -7.90 2.21
N PRO A 39 7.22 -7.90 1.95
CA PRO A 39 7.95 -6.67 1.68
C PRO A 39 7.44 -5.98 0.41
N MET A 40 7.24 -4.68 0.53
CA MET A 40 6.85 -3.78 -0.55
C MET A 40 7.91 -2.67 -0.61
N GLY A 41 8.05 -2.02 -1.76
CA GLY A 41 8.77 -0.77 -1.92
C GLY A 41 7.84 0.26 -2.55
N VAL A 42 7.84 1.49 -2.06
CA VAL A 42 7.08 2.59 -2.68
C VAL A 42 7.97 3.82 -2.77
N ASP A 43 8.12 4.35 -4.00
CA ASP A 43 8.87 5.56 -4.29
C ASP A 43 8.03 6.54 -5.10
N GLU A 44 8.30 7.84 -4.97
CA GLU A 44 7.68 8.86 -5.82
C GLU A 44 8.38 8.97 -7.17
N VAL A 45 7.59 9.03 -8.23
CA VAL A 45 8.07 9.40 -9.57
C VAL A 45 7.72 10.86 -9.82
N TRP A 46 8.77 11.67 -9.99
CA TRP A 46 8.66 13.10 -10.20
C TRP A 46 8.67 13.43 -11.68
N ASP A 47 7.74 14.28 -12.13
CA ASP A 47 7.70 14.80 -13.48
C ASP A 47 8.73 15.93 -13.70
N GLU A 48 8.79 16.44 -14.94
CA GLU A 48 9.69 17.53 -15.31
C GLU A 48 9.37 18.86 -14.61
N ASP A 49 8.15 19.02 -14.10
CA ASP A 49 7.68 20.20 -13.37
C ASP A 49 7.97 20.11 -11.86
N GLY A 50 8.53 18.99 -11.39
CA GLY A 50 8.86 18.75 -10.00
C GLY A 50 7.65 18.43 -9.14
N ALA A 51 6.59 17.87 -9.73
CA ALA A 51 5.46 17.29 -9.02
C ALA A 51 5.55 15.75 -9.06
N ALA A 52 5.20 15.10 -7.96
CA ALA A 52 5.03 13.65 -7.96
C ALA A 52 3.79 13.29 -8.80
N SER A 53 4.02 12.75 -10.00
CA SER A 53 2.97 12.39 -10.95
C SER A 53 2.48 10.96 -10.75
N SER A 54 3.30 10.12 -10.11
CA SER A 54 3.06 8.69 -9.99
C SER A 54 3.79 8.09 -8.78
N LEU A 55 3.38 6.89 -8.38
CA LEU A 55 4.09 6.04 -7.42
C LEU A 55 4.72 4.85 -8.16
N ASP A 56 6.03 4.62 -7.96
CA ASP A 56 6.70 3.36 -8.34
C ASP A 56 6.55 2.38 -7.19
N VAL A 57 5.90 1.25 -7.46
CA VAL A 57 5.60 0.22 -6.47
C VAL A 57 6.34 -1.04 -6.83
N ARG A 58 7.09 -1.59 -5.86
CA ARG A 58 7.82 -2.84 -5.99
C ARG A 58 7.26 -3.90 -5.05
N VAL A 59 6.84 -5.03 -5.61
CA VAL A 59 6.35 -6.19 -4.85
C VAL A 59 7.45 -7.24 -4.78
N HIS A 60 7.86 -7.61 -3.57
CA HIS A 60 8.93 -8.59 -3.39
C HIS A 60 8.39 -10.03 -3.28
N GLY A 61 8.81 -10.87 -4.23
CA GLY A 61 8.75 -12.33 -4.18
C GLY A 61 9.84 -12.94 -3.31
N ASN A 62 9.85 -14.27 -3.21
CA ASN A 62 10.94 -14.96 -2.53
C ASN A 62 12.26 -14.71 -3.29
N ASP A 63 12.27 -14.91 -4.61
CA ASP A 63 13.48 -14.90 -5.44
C ASP A 63 13.56 -13.74 -6.43
N GLU A 64 12.47 -13.03 -6.66
CA GLU A 64 12.36 -11.94 -7.63
C GLU A 64 11.47 -10.82 -7.07
N SER A 65 11.46 -9.67 -7.75
CA SER A 65 10.54 -8.57 -7.46
C SER A 65 9.95 -8.04 -8.76
N ILE A 66 8.67 -7.67 -8.73
CA ILE A 66 7.99 -7.03 -9.86
C ILE A 66 7.73 -5.57 -9.47
N GLY A 67 8.14 -4.65 -10.33
CA GLY A 67 7.88 -3.21 -10.18
C GLY A 67 6.86 -2.74 -11.21
N PHE A 68 5.99 -1.81 -10.82
CA PHE A 68 5.04 -1.14 -11.70
C PHE A 68 4.75 0.27 -11.20
N VAL A 69 4.25 1.11 -12.10
CA VAL A 69 3.93 2.51 -11.79
C VAL A 69 2.42 2.70 -11.71
N CYS A 70 1.96 3.44 -10.70
CA CYS A 70 0.60 3.92 -10.55
C CYS A 70 0.56 5.44 -10.74
N ASP A 71 -0.08 5.90 -11.81
CA ASP A 71 -0.24 7.33 -12.09
C ASP A 71 -1.39 7.93 -11.29
N PHE A 72 -1.22 9.18 -10.83
CA PHE A 72 -2.33 9.98 -10.35
C PHE A 72 -3.21 10.45 -11.54
N PRO A 73 -4.53 10.64 -11.36
CA PRO A 73 -5.26 10.54 -10.09
C PRO A 73 -5.64 9.10 -9.72
N MET A 74 -5.56 8.77 -8.43
CA MET A 74 -5.82 7.42 -7.91
C MET A 74 -6.33 7.40 -6.47
N SER A 75 -7.02 6.33 -6.08
CA SER A 75 -7.41 6.03 -4.70
C SER A 75 -6.51 4.96 -4.07
N VAL A 76 -6.52 4.86 -2.73
CA VAL A 76 -5.80 3.79 -2.01
C VAL A 76 -6.34 2.41 -2.36
N MET A 77 -7.66 2.30 -2.61
CA MET A 77 -8.25 1.05 -3.08
C MET A 77 -7.75 0.64 -4.46
N GLU A 78 -7.59 1.59 -5.38
CA GLU A 78 -7.00 1.31 -6.70
C GLU A 78 -5.54 0.88 -6.58
N LEU A 79 -4.74 1.59 -5.76
CA LEU A 79 -3.37 1.20 -5.44
C LEU A 79 -3.28 -0.25 -4.93
N ALA A 80 -4.10 -0.57 -3.93
CA ALA A 80 -4.13 -1.91 -3.35
C ALA A 80 -4.54 -2.97 -4.39
N ARG A 81 -5.50 -2.68 -5.26
CA ARG A 81 -5.89 -3.62 -6.32
C ARG A 81 -4.79 -3.82 -7.35
N SER A 82 -4.11 -2.76 -7.79
CA SER A 82 -2.95 -2.88 -8.69
C SER A 82 -1.82 -3.72 -8.07
N CYS A 83 -1.59 -3.57 -6.76
CA CYS A 83 -0.66 -4.44 -6.02
C CYS A 83 -1.13 -5.90 -6.02
N ALA A 84 -2.43 -6.15 -5.83
CA ALA A 84 -2.98 -7.50 -5.76
C ALA A 84 -2.80 -8.29 -7.06
N ASP A 85 -2.96 -7.62 -8.21
CA ASP A 85 -2.70 -8.22 -9.53
C ASP A 85 -1.25 -8.73 -9.61
N THR A 86 -0.30 -7.89 -9.19
CA THR A 86 1.13 -8.24 -9.18
C THR A 86 1.47 -9.30 -8.12
N VAL A 87 0.84 -9.24 -6.95
CA VAL A 87 1.00 -10.25 -5.89
C VAL A 87 0.56 -11.63 -6.37
N THR A 88 -0.50 -11.71 -7.17
CA THR A 88 -1.03 -12.96 -7.73
C THR A 88 -0.08 -13.58 -8.76
N GLU A 89 0.68 -12.76 -9.49
CA GLU A 89 1.71 -13.23 -10.42
C GLU A 89 2.91 -13.84 -9.69
N LEU A 90 3.19 -13.37 -8.48
CA LEU A 90 4.27 -13.87 -7.64
C LEU A 90 3.86 -15.13 -6.87
N SER A 91 4.80 -16.07 -6.72
CA SER A 91 4.60 -17.22 -5.83
C SER A 91 4.36 -16.79 -4.38
N PRO A 92 3.68 -17.62 -3.55
CA PRO A 92 3.46 -17.35 -2.14
C PRO A 92 4.75 -16.95 -1.42
N PHE A 93 4.68 -15.86 -0.65
CA PHE A 93 5.83 -15.36 0.08
C PHE A 93 6.02 -16.16 1.38
N THR A 94 7.21 -16.72 1.58
CA THR A 94 7.50 -17.64 2.71
C THR A 94 8.80 -17.32 3.45
N ARG A 95 9.58 -16.34 2.97
CA ARG A 95 10.91 -16.04 3.50
C ARG A 95 10.92 -15.22 4.78
N ASP A 96 9.83 -14.55 5.12
CA ASP A 96 9.79 -13.66 6.28
C ASP A 96 8.69 -14.02 7.29
N ARG A 97 8.91 -13.68 8.56
CA ARG A 97 7.93 -13.89 9.66
C ARG A 97 6.68 -13.02 9.53
N PHE A 98 6.60 -12.18 8.51
CA PHE A 98 5.36 -11.51 8.11
C PHE A 98 4.28 -12.47 7.62
N ALA A 99 4.61 -13.75 7.37
CA ALA A 99 3.67 -14.80 7.03
C ALA A 99 2.54 -14.92 8.09
N GLN A 100 1.45 -14.17 7.88
CA GLN A 100 0.14 -14.59 8.35
C GLN A 100 -0.17 -15.95 7.71
N GLU A 101 -0.90 -16.82 8.43
CA GLU A 101 -1.20 -18.19 7.96
C GLU A 101 -1.86 -18.19 6.57
N GLU A 102 -2.55 -17.11 6.19
CA GLU A 102 -2.94 -16.78 4.81
C GLU A 102 -2.82 -15.26 4.61
N SER A 103 -2.10 -14.83 3.56
CA SER A 103 -2.14 -13.43 3.12
C SER A 103 -3.54 -13.14 2.55
N PRO A 104 -4.16 -11.99 2.88
CA PRO A 104 -5.50 -11.68 2.38
C PRO A 104 -5.50 -11.58 0.84
N ASP A 105 -6.43 -12.28 0.20
CA ASP A 105 -6.62 -12.17 -1.26
C ASP A 105 -7.40 -10.89 -1.59
N VAL A 106 -6.67 -9.77 -1.67
CA VAL A 106 -7.21 -8.44 -1.99
C VAL A 106 -7.95 -8.41 -3.33
N SER A 107 -7.58 -9.26 -4.29
CA SER A 107 -8.17 -9.27 -5.64
C SER A 107 -9.64 -9.71 -5.63
N THR A 108 -10.02 -10.56 -4.66
CA THR A 108 -11.38 -11.10 -4.55
C THR A 108 -12.23 -10.40 -3.49
N MET A 109 -11.65 -9.49 -2.70
CA MET A 109 -12.37 -8.72 -1.69
C MET A 109 -13.40 -7.76 -2.29
N SER A 110 -14.57 -7.71 -1.67
CA SER A 110 -15.50 -6.61 -1.89
C SER A 110 -14.90 -5.28 -1.38
N ASP A 111 -15.42 -4.16 -1.87
CA ASP A 111 -15.00 -2.83 -1.42
C ASP A 111 -15.09 -2.65 0.11
N ALA A 112 -16.07 -3.27 0.76
CA ALA A 112 -16.26 -3.15 2.20
C ALA A 112 -15.21 -3.95 2.98
N GLU A 113 -14.87 -5.14 2.50
CA GLU A 113 -13.80 -5.98 3.07
C GLU A 113 -12.45 -5.31 2.88
N LEU A 114 -12.16 -4.79 1.68
CA LEU A 114 -10.92 -4.08 1.40
C LEU A 114 -10.75 -2.85 2.29
N ILE A 115 -11.79 -2.04 2.46
CA ILE A 115 -11.73 -0.89 3.38
C ILE A 115 -11.46 -1.34 4.81
N SER A 116 -12.09 -2.42 5.26
CA SER A 116 -11.87 -2.94 6.62
C SER A 116 -10.42 -3.41 6.80
N ALA A 117 -9.85 -4.07 5.79
CA ALA A 117 -8.46 -4.50 5.79
C ALA A 117 -7.49 -3.31 5.76
N LEU A 118 -7.75 -2.30 4.93
CA LEU A 118 -6.97 -1.05 4.87
C LEU A 118 -7.03 -0.28 6.19
N GLN A 119 -8.19 -0.24 6.86
CA GLN A 119 -8.32 0.36 8.19
C GLN A 119 -7.49 -0.37 9.24
N GLN A 120 -7.50 -1.70 9.20
CA GLN A 120 -6.69 -2.51 10.10
C GLN A 120 -5.20 -2.28 9.85
N ALA A 121 -4.76 -2.31 8.59
CA ALA A 121 -3.39 -2.05 8.21
C ALA A 121 -2.94 -0.63 8.63
N LEU A 122 -3.78 0.39 8.41
CA LEU A 122 -3.50 1.76 8.85
C LEU A 122 -3.35 1.86 10.38
N GLY A 123 -4.19 1.12 11.13
CA GLY A 123 -4.03 1.00 12.58
C GLY A 123 -2.67 0.39 12.97
N GLN A 124 -2.17 -0.58 12.21
CA GLN A 124 -0.86 -1.19 12.43
C GLN A 124 0.30 -0.23 12.09
N VAL A 125 0.19 0.54 11.00
CA VAL A 125 1.18 1.60 10.65
C VAL A 125 1.33 2.59 11.80
N ARG A 126 0.22 3.07 12.37
CA ARG A 126 0.27 4.02 13.49
C ARG A 126 0.95 3.47 14.73
N VAL A 127 0.73 2.18 15.03
CA VAL A 127 1.41 1.50 16.13
C VAL A 127 2.89 1.33 15.83
N PHE A 128 3.23 0.96 14.60
CA PHE A 128 4.62 0.81 14.14
C PHE A 128 5.38 2.13 14.28
N ASN A 129 4.84 3.23 13.76
CA ASN A 129 5.46 4.56 13.83
C ASN A 129 5.60 5.06 15.27
N MET A 130 4.65 4.74 16.16
CA MET A 130 4.76 5.09 17.58
C MET A 130 5.92 4.34 18.27
N MET A 131 6.18 3.09 17.88
CA MET A 131 7.29 2.30 18.42
C MET A 131 8.64 2.79 17.90
N ASP A 132 8.72 3.12 16.61
CA ASP A 132 9.95 3.65 15.99
C ASP A 132 10.28 5.08 16.43
N ALA A 133 9.29 5.89 16.82
CA ALA A 133 9.51 7.24 17.33
C ALA A 133 10.01 7.30 18.78
N ASP A 134 9.92 6.21 19.53
CA ASP A 134 10.37 6.08 20.93
C ASP A 134 11.84 5.61 21.07
N ASP A 135 12.51 5.26 19.96
CA ASP A 135 13.94 4.89 19.88
C ASP A 135 14.84 6.08 19.43
#